data_AF-A0A3P7D939-F1
#
_entry.id   AF-A0A3P7D939-F1
#
_cell.length_a   1.000
_cell.length_b   1.000
_cell.length_c   1.000
_cell.angle_alpha   90.00
_cell.angle_beta   90.00
_cell.angle_gamma   90.00
#
_symmetry.space_group_name_H-M   'P 1'
#
loop_
_entity.id
_entity.type
_entity.pdbx_description
1 polymer ?
#
loop_
_entity_poly.entity_id
_entity_poly.type
_entity_poly.pdbx_seq_one_letter_code
_entity_poly.pdbx_strand_id
1 'polypeptide(L)'
;MEEVGAGYTFFWSGRPKAERRDAGVAFATRNDIVGRLPCLPQGINDRLISLRLPFWGDQFATIISAYAPLMMSSDAAKDKFYEETKACFKSPVSKKNSFISWHLVE
;
A
#
# COMPACT_ATOMS: atom_id res chain seq x y z
N MET A 1 -3.34 -6.85 7.90
CA MET A 1 -4.38 -7.82 8.29
C MET A 1 -5.34 -7.96 7.12
N GLU A 2 -5.94 -9.13 6.92
CA GLU A 2 -6.81 -9.43 5.79
C GLU A 2 -8.22 -9.76 6.28
N GLU A 3 -9.25 -9.20 5.64
CA GLU A 3 -10.65 -9.56 5.86
C GLU A 3 -11.30 -9.95 4.53
N VAL A 4 -11.95 -11.12 4.48
CA VAL A 4 -12.60 -11.64 3.27
C VAL A 4 -14.09 -11.37 3.31
N GLY A 5 -14.60 -10.57 2.37
CA GLY A 5 -16.01 -10.29 2.16
C GLY A 5 -16.60 -11.00 0.94
N ALA A 6 -17.89 -10.78 0.67
CA ALA A 6 -18.61 -11.35 -0.47
C ALA A 6 -18.15 -10.72 -1.81
N GLY A 7 -16.99 -11.19 -2.32
CA GLY A 7 -16.44 -10.83 -3.63
C GLY A 7 -15.16 -9.98 -3.59
N TYR A 8 -14.82 -9.40 -2.43
CA TYR A 8 -13.60 -8.62 -2.23
C TYR A 8 -12.90 -9.00 -0.92
N THR A 9 -11.59 -8.97 -0.95
CA THR A 9 -10.69 -9.10 0.19
C THR A 9 -10.09 -7.73 0.50
N PHE A 10 -10.18 -7.33 1.75
CA PHE A 10 -9.63 -6.09 2.26
C PHE A 10 -8.27 -6.34 2.90
N PHE A 11 -7.28 -5.56 2.48
CA PHE A 11 -5.97 -5.51 3.10
C PHE A 11 -5.77 -4.14 3.71
N TRP A 12 -5.38 -4.05 4.98
CA TRP A 12 -5.07 -2.76 5.59
C TRP A 12 -3.73 -2.75 6.31
N SER A 13 -3.12 -1.57 6.27
CA SER A 13 -1.99 -1.17 7.12
C SER A 13 -2.42 0.01 7.98
N GLY A 14 -2.05 -0.02 9.25
CA GLY A 14 -2.48 0.95 10.24
C GLY A 14 -2.06 0.50 11.62
N ARG A 15 -2.16 1.40 12.60
CA ARG A 15 -1.77 1.07 13.98
C ARG A 15 -2.70 0.00 14.59
N PRO A 16 -2.15 -0.87 15.47
CA PRO A 16 -2.97 -1.82 16.23
C PRO A 16 -4.09 -1.12 16.98
N LYS A 17 -5.19 -1.82 17.24
CA LYS A 17 -6.37 -1.24 17.93
C LYS A 17 -6.07 -0.68 19.33
N ALA A 18 -4.97 -1.10 19.95
CA ALA A 18 -4.50 -0.62 21.25
C ALA A 18 -3.81 0.76 21.18
N GLU A 19 -3.47 1.25 19.99
CA GLU A 19 -2.84 2.54 19.77
C GLU A 19 -3.80 3.53 19.11
N ARG A 20 -3.60 4.82 19.37
CA ARG A 20 -4.38 5.90 18.76
C ARG A 20 -4.24 5.85 17.23
N ARG A 21 -5.37 5.74 16.53
CA ARG A 21 -5.42 5.65 15.06
C ARG A 21 -5.35 7.04 14.45
N ASP A 22 -4.12 7.51 14.19
CA ASP A 22 -3.90 8.78 13.49
C ASP A 22 -3.73 8.61 11.96
N ALA A 23 -3.64 7.36 11.47
CA ALA A 23 -3.57 7.03 10.06
C ALA A 23 -3.93 5.55 9.79
N GLY A 24 -4.33 5.28 8.55
CA GLY A 24 -4.52 3.93 8.01
C GLY A 24 -4.73 3.97 6.51
N VAL A 25 -4.21 2.97 5.81
CA VAL A 25 -4.40 2.80 4.36
C VAL A 25 -4.87 1.38 4.06
N ALA A 26 -5.71 1.23 3.06
CA ALA A 26 -6.26 -0.06 2.69
C ALA A 26 -6.39 -0.25 1.18
N PHE A 27 -6.42 -1.52 0.77
CA PHE A 27 -6.81 -1.96 -0.56
C PHE A 27 -8.06 -2.84 -0.45
N ALA A 28 -8.99 -2.65 -1.37
CA ALA A 28 -10.05 -3.62 -1.66
C ALA A 28 -9.69 -4.34 -2.96
N THR A 29 -9.37 -5.62 -2.86
CA THR A 29 -8.96 -6.44 -4.02
C THR A 29 -10.03 -7.49 -4.29
N ARG A 30 -10.45 -7.67 -5.54
CA ARG A 30 -11.43 -8.73 -5.87
C ARG A 30 -10.85 -10.11 -5.61
N ASN A 31 -11.67 -11.03 -5.08
CA ASN A 31 -11.21 -12.36 -4.67
C ASN A 31 -10.62 -13.19 -5.82
N ASP A 32 -11.13 -13.01 -7.04
CA ASP A 32 -10.62 -13.68 -8.25
C ASP A 32 -9.23 -13.19 -8.69
N ILE A 33 -8.83 -11.99 -8.25
CA ILE A 33 -7.50 -11.42 -8.45
C ILE A 33 -6.56 -11.83 -7.32
N VAL A 34 -7.04 -11.90 -6.07
CA VAL A 34 -6.25 -12.26 -4.89
C VAL A 34 -5.49 -13.57 -5.11
N GLY A 35 -6.18 -14.61 -5.62
CA GLY A 35 -5.57 -15.91 -5.90
C GLY A 35 -4.51 -15.91 -7.01
N ARG A 36 -4.37 -14.81 -7.76
CA ARG A 36 -3.40 -14.63 -8.85
C ARG A 36 -2.27 -13.69 -8.47
N LEU A 37 -2.30 -13.12 -7.25
CA LEU A 37 -1.25 -12.22 -6.79
C LEU A 37 0.05 -13.00 -6.56
N PRO A 38 1.21 -12.49 -7.03
CA PRO A 38 2.50 -13.09 -6.71
C PRO A 38 2.81 -13.00 -5.21
N CYS A 39 2.28 -11.97 -4.53
CA CYS A 39 2.36 -11.78 -3.09
C CYS A 39 1.15 -10.99 -2.59
N LEU A 40 0.75 -11.23 -1.35
CA LEU A 40 -0.29 -10.44 -0.69
C LEU A 40 0.20 -9.00 -0.48
N PRO A 41 -0.71 -8.00 -0.42
CA PRO A 41 -0.37 -6.64 -0.06
C PRO A 41 0.43 -6.56 1.24
N GLN A 42 1.54 -5.85 1.19
CA GLN A 42 2.44 -5.67 2.32
C GLN A 42 2.25 -4.27 2.90
N GLY A 43 1.83 -4.21 4.16
CA GLY A 43 1.87 -2.98 4.97
C GLY A 43 3.31 -2.68 5.35
N ILE A 44 3.78 -1.47 5.03
CA ILE A 44 5.17 -1.07 5.23
C ILE A 44 5.29 -0.16 6.45
N ASN A 45 4.34 0.76 6.59
CA ASN A 45 4.11 1.53 7.81
C ASN A 45 2.59 1.77 7.97
N ASP A 46 2.18 2.48 9.02
CA ASP A 46 0.77 2.81 9.29
C ASP A 46 0.07 3.65 8.21
N ARG A 47 0.85 4.25 7.30
CA ARG A 47 0.43 5.16 6.23
C ARG A 47 0.71 4.63 4.83
N LEU A 48 1.33 3.47 4.68
CA LEU A 48 1.85 2.98 3.42
C LEU A 48 1.61 1.47 3.27
N ILE A 49 0.94 1.11 2.19
CA ILE A 49 0.71 -0.28 1.80
C ILE A 49 1.01 -0.44 0.31
N SER A 50 1.68 -1.52 -0.05
CA SER A 50 2.03 -1.84 -1.43
C SER A 50 1.39 -3.15 -1.88
N LEU A 51 0.97 -3.20 -3.14
CA LEU A 51 0.39 -4.37 -3.78
C LEU A 51 1.08 -4.58 -5.12
N ARG A 52 1.50 -5.83 -5.41
CA ARG A 52 2.00 -6.20 -6.74
C ARG A 52 0.97 -7.02 -7.50
N LEU A 53 0.63 -6.56 -8.69
CA LEU A 53 -0.32 -7.20 -9.58
C LEU A 53 0.42 -7.76 -10.80
N PRO A 54 0.04 -8.95 -11.27
CA PRO A 54 0.45 -9.38 -12.61
C PRO A 54 -0.15 -8.40 -13.63
N PHE A 55 0.69 -7.86 -14.50
CA PHE A 55 0.25 -6.90 -15.53
C PHE A 55 0.27 -7.55 -16.91
N TRP A 56 1.42 -8.10 -17.34
CA TRP A 56 1.56 -8.69 -18.66
C TRP A 56 2.76 -9.64 -18.75
N GLY A 57 2.55 -10.91 -19.12
CA GLY A 57 3.62 -11.91 -19.16
C GLY A 57 4.32 -12.03 -17.80
N ASP A 58 5.65 -11.86 -17.78
CA ASP A 58 6.47 -11.82 -16.55
C ASP A 58 6.61 -10.39 -15.96
N GLN A 59 5.75 -9.46 -16.38
CA GLN A 59 5.73 -8.10 -15.86
C GLN A 59 4.70 -7.94 -14.75
N PHE A 60 5.11 -7.23 -13.70
CA PHE A 60 4.28 -6.89 -12.55
C PHE A 60 4.12 -5.37 -12.45
N ALA A 61 2.91 -4.92 -12.15
CA ALA A 61 2.65 -3.54 -11.73
C ALA A 61 2.70 -3.46 -10.21
N THR A 62 3.31 -2.41 -9.67
CA THR A 62 3.27 -2.12 -8.22
C THR A 62 2.36 -0.93 -7.99
N ILE A 63 1.29 -1.15 -7.22
CA ILE A 63 0.39 -0.10 -6.75
C ILE A 63 0.77 0.23 -5.31
N ILE A 64 0.91 1.52 -5.02
CA ILE A 64 1.18 2.02 -3.67
C ILE A 64 0.02 2.90 -3.25
N SER A 65 -0.56 2.56 -2.10
CA SER A 65 -1.52 3.40 -1.40
C SER A 65 -0.81 4.04 -0.21
N ALA A 66 -0.85 5.37 -0.17
CA ALA A 66 -0.06 6.18 0.75
C ALA A 66 -0.91 7.32 1.31
N TYR A 67 -0.89 7.48 2.63
CA TYR A 67 -1.47 8.65 3.31
C TYR A 67 -0.35 9.62 3.67
N ALA A 68 -0.44 10.84 3.18
CA ALA A 68 0.60 11.83 3.38
C ALA A 68 0.85 12.11 4.87
N PRO A 69 2.10 12.33 5.28
CA PRO A 69 2.39 12.83 6.62
C PRO A 69 1.70 14.19 6.83
N LEU A 70 1.17 14.42 8.02
CA LEU A 70 0.50 15.69 8.35
C LEU A 70 1.47 16.86 8.14
N MET A 71 0.96 18.03 7.74
CA MET A 71 1.80 19.23 7.53
C MET A 71 2.66 19.58 8.76
N MET A 72 2.10 19.41 9.96
CA MET A 72 2.77 19.65 11.25
C MET A 72 3.72 18.53 11.70
N SER A 73 3.89 17.46 10.91
CA SER A 73 4.91 16.45 11.19
C SER A 73 6.32 17.07 11.08
N SER A 74 7.24 16.58 11.90
CA SER A 74 8.64 16.99 11.84
C SER A 74 9.28 16.61 10.50
N ASP A 75 10.29 17.35 10.08
CA ASP A 75 11.00 17.07 8.82
C ASP A 75 11.60 15.67 8.80
N ALA A 76 12.14 15.21 9.94
CA ALA A 76 12.62 13.83 10.09
C ALA A 76 11.53 12.76 9.81
N ALA A 77 10.28 13.02 10.21
CA ALA A 77 9.17 12.12 9.94
C ALA A 77 8.76 12.13 8.45
N LYS A 78 8.80 13.30 7.80
CA LYS A 78 8.56 13.45 6.36
C LYS A 78 9.65 12.75 5.55
N ASP A 79 10.91 12.96 5.88
CA ASP A 79 12.05 12.34 5.21
C ASP A 79 11.99 10.82 5.30
N LYS A 80 11.70 10.30 6.50
CA LYS A 80 11.50 8.86 6.69
C LYS A 80 10.38 8.32 5.80
N PHE A 81 9.23 9.02 5.73
CA PHE A 81 8.13 8.62 4.86
C PHE A 81 8.53 8.60 3.38
N TYR A 82 9.28 9.60 2.91
CA TYR A 82 9.77 9.63 1.52
C TYR A 82 10.77 8.51 1.23
N GLU A 83 11.66 8.18 2.16
CA GLU A 83 12.61 7.08 1.99
C GLU A 83 11.92 5.71 1.96
N GLU A 84 10.94 5.48 2.84
CA GLU A 84 10.13 4.26 2.83
C GLU A 84 9.32 4.14 1.54
N THR A 85 8.75 5.24 1.05
CA THR A 85 8.06 5.29 -0.25
C THR A 85 9.01 4.96 -1.41
N LYS A 86 10.24 5.52 -1.40
CA LYS A 86 11.28 5.19 -2.40
C LYS A 86 11.69 3.72 -2.34
N ALA A 87 11.77 3.14 -1.14
CA ALA A 87 12.14 1.74 -0.98
C ALA A 87 11.13 0.78 -1.65
N CYS A 88 9.83 1.11 -1.63
CA CYS A 88 8.81 0.34 -2.36
C CYS A 88 9.08 0.26 -3.86
N PHE A 89 9.58 1.34 -4.46
CA PHE A 89 9.87 1.40 -5.89
C PHE A 89 11.13 0.63 -6.28
N LYS A 90 12.01 0.27 -5.33
CA LYS A 90 13.29 -0.41 -5.61
C LYS A 90 13.18 -1.92 -5.82
N SER A 91 12.00 -2.50 -5.68
CA SER A 91 11.83 -3.93 -5.94
C SER A 91 12.08 -4.29 -7.42
N PRO A 92 12.58 -5.50 -7.77
CA PRO A 92 13.14 -5.78 -9.09
C PRO A 92 12.14 -5.41 -10.19
N VAL A 93 12.49 -4.34 -10.88
CA VAL A 93 11.67 -3.60 -11.84
C VAL A 93 11.58 -4.40 -13.13
N SER A 94 10.38 -4.89 -13.45
CA SER A 94 9.95 -4.91 -14.84
C SER A 94 9.30 -3.57 -15.14
N LYS A 95 9.81 -2.88 -16.17
CA LYS A 95 9.60 -1.46 -16.44
C LYS A 95 8.13 -1.08 -16.63
N LYS A 96 7.83 0.14 -16.16
CA LYS A 96 6.69 1.02 -16.51
C LYS A 96 5.31 0.54 -16.03
N ASN A 97 4.92 1.01 -14.83
CA ASN A 97 3.79 1.93 -14.60
C ASN A 97 3.47 1.96 -13.10
N SER A 98 4.11 2.90 -12.40
CA SER A 98 3.83 3.16 -10.99
C SER A 98 2.62 4.09 -10.88
N PHE A 99 1.48 3.58 -10.45
CA PHE A 99 0.30 4.39 -10.13
C PHE A 99 0.26 4.68 -8.63
N ILE A 100 0.38 5.95 -8.27
CA ILE A 100 0.11 6.45 -6.92
C ILE A 100 -1.34 6.95 -6.95
N SER A 101 -2.25 6.23 -6.31
CA SER A 101 -3.61 6.74 -6.09
C SER A 101 -3.64 7.50 -4.77
N TRP A 102 -3.79 8.82 -4.83
CA TRP A 102 -4.01 9.67 -3.66
C TRP A 102 -5.49 9.60 -3.29
N HIS A 103 -5.88 8.69 -2.40
CA HIS A 103 -7.20 8.76 -1.78
C HIS A 103 -7.12 9.65 -0.53
N LEU A 104 -7.60 10.89 -0.68
CA LEU A 104 -8.01 11.73 0.44
C LEU A 104 -9.31 11.10 0.97
N VAL A 105 -9.24 10.40 2.09
CA VAL A 105 -10.43 10.11 2.90
C VAL A 105 -10.45 11.20 3.98
N GLU A 106 -11.42 12.11 3.88
CA GLU A 106 -11.78 13.04 4.96
C GLU A 106 -12.35 12.29 6.17
#